data_AF-A0AAT9GT71-F1
#
_entry.id   AF-A0AAT9GT71-F1
#
_cell.length_a   1.000
_cell.length_b   1.000
_cell.length_c   1.000
_cell.angle_alpha   90.00
_cell.angle_beta   90.00
_cell.angle_gamma   90.00
#
_symmetry.space_group_name_H-M   'P 1'
#
loop_
_entity.id
_entity.type
_entity.pdbx_description
1 polymer ?
#
loop_
_entity_poly.entity_id
_entity_poly.type
_entity_poly.pdbx_seq_one_letter_code
_entity_poly.pdbx_strand_id
1 'polypeptide(L)'
;MLGKFGIRFKKTEVIFHLMKERVVEAKRLVGKKTVRGKTYEYEYYTLPLNLYIPKSMIEKHGTKYILQVDEDSGTITIKPTEGK
;
A
#
# COMPACT_ATOMS: atom_id res chain seq x y z
N MET A 1 -26.03 -33.38 -47.95
CA MET A 1 -25.42 -32.09 -47.52
C MET A 1 -25.72 -31.91 -46.03
N LEU A 2 -24.71 -32.05 -45.17
CA LEU A 2 -24.82 -31.80 -43.72
C LEU A 2 -23.88 -30.64 -43.37
N GLY A 3 -24.46 -29.48 -43.08
CA GLY A 3 -23.73 -28.25 -42.74
C GLY A 3 -23.04 -28.38 -41.39
N LYS A 4 -21.71 -28.25 -41.38
CA LYS A 4 -20.90 -28.19 -40.16
C LYS A 4 -21.14 -26.84 -39.47
N PHE A 5 -21.94 -26.84 -38.40
CA PHE A 5 -22.04 -25.71 -37.48
C PHE A 5 -20.77 -25.64 -36.62
N GLY A 6 -19.82 -24.80 -37.04
CA GLY A 6 -18.64 -24.47 -36.24
C GLY A 6 -18.99 -23.41 -35.20
N ILE A 7 -19.23 -23.84 -33.95
CA ILE A 7 -19.35 -22.92 -32.81
C ILE A 7 -17.95 -22.41 -32.47
N ARG A 8 -17.68 -21.15 -32.81
CA ARG A 8 -16.40 -20.48 -32.53
C ARG A 8 -16.47 -19.87 -31.13
N PHE A 9 -16.03 -20.62 -30.11
CA PHE A 9 -15.89 -20.11 -28.74
C PHE A 9 -14.85 -18.97 -28.71
N LYS A 10 -15.27 -17.75 -28.40
CA LYS A 10 -14.35 -16.66 -28.04
C LYS A 10 -13.77 -16.99 -26.66
N LYS A 11 -12.46 -17.27 -26.62
CA LYS A 11 -11.70 -17.40 -25.38
C LYS A 11 -11.62 -16.01 -24.74
N THR A 12 -12.42 -15.77 -23.70
CA THR A 12 -12.28 -14.57 -22.88
C THR A 12 -10.99 -14.70 -22.09
N GLU A 13 -9.99 -13.88 -22.41
CA GLU A 13 -8.78 -13.75 -21.61
C GLU A 13 -9.16 -13.07 -20.30
N VAL A 14 -9.22 -13.84 -19.22
CA VAL A 14 -9.34 -13.30 -17.86
C VAL A 14 -7.97 -12.76 -17.49
N ILE A 15 -7.77 -11.45 -17.64
CA ILE A 15 -6.59 -10.76 -17.13
C ILE A 15 -6.74 -10.71 -15.61
N PHE A 16 -6.06 -11.60 -14.89
CA PHE A 16 -5.95 -11.51 -13.44
C PHE A 16 -5.05 -10.31 -13.11
N HIS A 17 -5.62 -9.20 -12.65
CA HIS A 17 -4.84 -8.12 -12.07
C HIS A 17 -4.38 -8.57 -10.68
N LEU A 18 -3.07 -8.67 -10.48
CA LEU A 18 -2.50 -9.21 -9.24
C LEU A 18 -2.43 -8.13 -8.15
N MET A 19 -3.56 -7.53 -7.81
CA MET A 19 -3.67 -6.52 -6.76
C MET A 19 -3.76 -7.18 -5.38
N LYS A 20 -2.76 -6.96 -4.53
CA LYS A 20 -2.74 -7.44 -3.13
C LYS A 20 -3.10 -6.30 -2.19
N GLU A 21 -4.15 -6.49 -1.40
CA GLU A 21 -4.58 -5.53 -0.39
C GLU A 21 -4.39 -6.09 1.02
N ARG A 22 -3.92 -5.25 1.94
CA ARG A 22 -3.82 -5.60 3.36
C ARG A 22 -4.02 -4.38 4.25
N VAL A 23 -4.65 -4.60 5.40
CA VAL A 23 -4.71 -3.62 6.48
C VAL A 23 -3.42 -3.70 7.29
N VAL A 24 -2.81 -2.56 7.52
CA VAL A 24 -1.53 -2.42 8.21
C VAL A 24 -1.61 -1.30 9.22
N GLU A 25 -0.81 -1.40 10.28
CA GLU A 25 -0.70 -0.38 11.31
C GLU A 25 0.67 0.31 11.24
N ALA A 26 0.65 1.63 11.34
CA ALA A 26 1.85 2.45 11.33
C ALA A 26 2.64 2.30 12.63
N LYS A 27 3.92 1.92 12.49
CA LYS A 27 4.84 1.79 13.61
C LYS A 27 5.57 3.10 13.87
N ARG A 28 5.48 3.61 15.10
CA ARG A 28 6.25 4.77 15.57
C ARG A 28 7.69 4.37 15.84
N LEU A 29 8.62 5.17 15.31
CA LEU A 29 10.05 5.10 15.56
C LEU A 29 10.54 6.45 16.05
N VAL A 30 11.37 6.43 17.09
CA VAL A 30 11.99 7.62 17.65
C VAL A 30 13.48 7.50 17.39
N GLY A 31 14.00 8.34 16.49
CA GLY A 31 15.43 8.47 16.29
C GLY A 31 15.98 9.55 17.21
N LYS A 32 17.20 9.34 17.72
CA LYS A 32 17.92 10.32 18.53
C LYS A 32 19.22 10.67 17.84
N LYS A 33 19.47 11.96 17.65
CA LYS A 33 20.74 12.46 17.10
C LYS A 33 21.36 13.46 18.08
N THR A 34 22.56 13.15 18.54
CA THR A 34 23.34 14.07 19.36
C THR A 34 24.22 14.93 18.46
N VAL A 35 24.09 16.26 18.58
CA VAL A 35 24.88 17.25 17.86
C VAL A 35 25.44 18.24 18.89
N ARG A 36 26.77 18.31 19.00
CA ARG A 36 27.47 19.23 19.93
C ARG A 36 26.95 19.16 21.37
N GLY A 37 26.71 17.94 21.88
CA GLY A 37 26.21 17.70 23.23
C GLY A 37 24.70 17.93 23.43
N LYS A 38 23.97 18.40 22.40
CA LYS A 38 22.50 18.48 22.44
C LYS A 38 21.88 17.28 21.73
N THR A 39 20.94 16.61 22.38
CA THR A 39 20.22 15.46 21.81
C THR A 39 18.89 15.94 21.21
N TYR A 40 18.69 15.64 19.94
CA TYR A 40 17.47 15.92 19.19
C TYR A 40 16.73 14.62 18.94
N GLU A 41 15.44 14.59 19.25
CA GLU A 41 14.57 13.44 18.99
C GLU A 41 13.68 13.74 17.78
N TYR A 42 13.55 12.78 16.88
CA TYR A 42 12.66 12.85 15.73
C TYR A 42 11.75 11.63 15.72
N GLU A 43 10.45 11.90 15.66
CA GLU A 43 9.42 10.88 15.54
C GLU A 43 9.09 10.67 14.06
N TYR A 44 9.16 9.43 13.60
CA TYR A 44 8.71 9.04 12.28
C TYR A 44 7.86 7.78 12.36
N TYR A 45 6.96 7.62 11.40
CA TYR A 45 6.08 6.47 11.30
C TYR A 45 6.42 5.67 10.06
N THR A 46 6.33 4.36 10.17
CA THR A 46 6.63 3.45 9.07
C THR A 46 5.51 2.44 8.88
N LEU A 47 5.22 2.11 7.62
CA LEU A 47 4.41 0.96 7.22
C LEU A 47 5.33 -0.21 6.81
N PRO A 48 4.78 -1.43 6.61
CA PRO A 48 5.50 -2.52 5.98
C PRO A 48 6.19 -2.08 4.68
N LEU A 49 7.31 -2.73 4.35
CA LEU A 49 8.23 -2.30 3.28
C LEU A 49 9.01 -1.01 3.60
N ASN A 50 9.09 -0.63 4.89
CA ASN A 50 9.79 0.56 5.37
C ASN A 50 9.32 1.86 4.71
N LEU A 51 8.02 1.93 4.36
CA LEU A 51 7.43 3.12 3.77
C LEU A 51 7.26 4.17 4.86
N TYR A 52 7.89 5.32 4.68
CA TYR A 52 7.79 6.44 5.60
C TYR A 52 6.42 7.12 5.48
N ILE A 53 5.81 7.41 6.63
CA ILE A 53 4.62 8.25 6.73
C ILE A 53 4.93 9.48 7.58
N PRO A 54 4.64 10.70 7.06
CA PRO A 54 4.75 11.93 7.83
C PRO A 54 3.87 11.92 9.08
N LYS A 55 4.37 12.50 10.17
CA LYS A 55 3.61 12.63 11.43
C LYS A 55 2.25 13.32 11.24
N SER A 56 2.18 14.35 10.40
CA SER A 56 0.93 15.07 10.09
C SER A 56 -0.16 14.17 9.48
N MET A 57 0.22 13.15 8.71
CA MET A 57 -0.72 12.19 8.14
C MET A 57 -1.31 11.29 9.22
N ILE A 58 -0.48 10.85 10.17
CA ILE A 58 -0.91 10.04 11.31
C ILE A 58 -1.83 10.83 12.25
N GLU A 59 -1.49 12.09 12.52
CA GLU A 59 -2.30 12.97 13.36
C GLU A 59 -3.69 13.22 12.76
N LYS A 60 -3.77 13.33 11.43
CA LYS A 60 -5.01 13.59 10.71
C LYS A 60 -5.87 12.34 10.47
N HIS A 61 -5.24 11.20 10.19
CA HIS A 61 -5.92 10.00 9.67
C HIS A 61 -5.79 8.75 10.56
N GLY A 62 -5.10 8.86 11.70
CA GLY A 62 -4.84 7.74 12.59
C GLY A 62 -3.70 6.84 12.11
N THR A 63 -3.57 5.67 12.74
CA THR A 63 -2.45 4.73 12.51
C THR A 63 -2.79 3.58 11.57
N LYS A 64 -4.05 3.38 11.21
CA LYS A 64 -4.49 2.26 10.37
C LYS A 64 -4.59 2.68 8.91
N TYR A 65 -3.97 1.88 8.04
CA TYR A 65 -3.90 2.11 6.60
C TYR A 65 -4.19 0.83 5.83
N ILE A 66 -4.73 0.96 4.63
CA ILE A 66 -4.80 -0.06 3.59
C ILE A 66 -3.59 0.14 2.68
N LEU A 67 -2.79 -0.90 2.52
CA LEU A 67 -1.69 -0.95 1.58
C LEU A 67 -2.09 -1.86 0.42
N GLN A 68 -2.21 -1.26 -0.77
CA GLN A 68 -2.48 -1.95 -2.03
C GLN A 68 -1.16 -2.03 -2.80
N VAL A 69 -0.76 -3.23 -3.20
CA VAL A 69 0.38 -3.46 -4.09
C VAL A 69 -0.17 -3.98 -5.40
N ASP A 70 0.01 -3.20 -6.45
CA ASP A 70 -0.21 -3.62 -7.82
C ASP A 70 1.12 -4.15 -8.36
N GLU A 71 1.22 -5.47 -8.52
CA GLU A 71 2.44 -6.11 -9.04
C GLU A 71 2.61 -5.94 -10.55
N ASP A 72 1.52 -5.64 -11.28
CA ASP A 72 1.56 -5.45 -12.72
C ASP A 72 2.14 -4.07 -13.08
N SER A 73 1.72 -3.02 -12.36
CA SER A 73 2.25 -1.66 -12.54
C SER A 73 3.45 -1.32 -11.63
N GLY A 74 3.71 -2.13 -10.61
CA GLY A 74 4.69 -1.83 -9.55
C GLY A 74 4.25 -0.69 -8.62
N THR A 75 2.97 -0.34 -8.62
CA THR A 75 2.43 0.78 -7.82
C THR A 75 2.07 0.33 -6.41
N ILE A 76 2.54 1.08 -5.41
CA ILE A 76 2.09 0.92 -4.02
C ILE A 76 1.16 2.08 -3.68
N THR A 77 -0.09 1.78 -3.36
CA THR A 77 -1.07 2.77 -2.92
C THR A 77 -1.33 2.62 -1.42
N ILE A 78 -1.25 3.73 -0.70
CA ILE A 78 -1.50 3.81 0.74
C ILE A 78 -2.77 4.64 0.96
N LYS A 79 -3.77 4.05 1.61
CA LYS A 79 -5.05 4.72 1.91
C LYS A 79 -5.32 4.66 3.42
N PRO A 80 -5.71 5.76 4.08
CA PRO A 80 -6.16 5.67 5.47
C PRO A 80 -7.48 4.90 5.57
N THR A 81 -7.65 4.06 6.60
CA THR A 81 -8.92 3.34 6.82
C THR A 81 -9.99 4.19 7.48
N GLU A 82 -9.61 5.22 8.24
CA GLU A 82 -10.53 6.10 8.95
C GLU A 82 -10.24 7.55 8.57
N GLY A 83 -11.18 8.16 7.84
CA GLY A 83 -11.36 9.60 7.91
C GLY A 83 -12.23 9.87 9.13
N LYS A 84 -11.69 10.52 10.15
CA LYS A 84 -12.54 11.17 11.16
C LYS A 84 -13.40 12.24 10.50
#